data_AF-A0A1Q7VPS4-F1
#
_entry.id   AF-A0A1Q7VPS4-F1
#
_cell.length_a   1.000
_cell.length_b   1.000
_cell.length_c   1.000
_cell.angle_alpha   90.00
_cell.angle_beta   90.00
_cell.angle_gamma   90.00
#
_symmetry.space_group_name_H-M   'P 1'
#
loop_
_entity.id
_entity.type
_entity.pdbx_description
1 polymer ?
#
loop_
_entity_poly.entity_id
_entity_poly.type
_entity_poly.pdbx_seq_one_letter_code
_entity_poly.pdbx_strand_id
1 'polypeptide(L)'
;MQVDTDSEVTPEGSMVRVRLALEWEPLAANAEIERPFEIELDVVGIFDWDGEATGEYRQSWTDFNGPYLLWPYIRSYMTWITTTAGLPPLVLPTLAVPRTGVEEIDAAEFSPVDPRSTGH
;
A
#
# COMPACT_ATOMS: atom_id res chain seq x y z
N MET A 1 -16.47 -3.32 5.00
CA MET A 1 -15.02 -3.41 4.76
C MET A 1 -14.34 -2.31 5.53
N GLN A 2 -13.42 -2.69 6.41
CA GLN A 2 -12.58 -1.80 7.21
C GLN A 2 -11.12 -2.05 6.81
N VAL A 3 -10.35 -0.96 6.69
CA VAL A 3 -8.92 -1.00 6.39
C VAL A 3 -8.23 -0.19 7.47
N ASP A 4 -7.35 -0.85 8.21
CA ASP A 4 -6.49 -0.22 9.20
C ASP A 4 -5.04 -0.32 8.72
N THR A 5 -4.26 0.71 9.01
CA THR A 5 -2.86 0.77 8.63
C THR A 5 -2.05 1.23 9.83
N ASP A 6 -0.94 0.56 10.07
CA ASP A 6 0.10 0.99 10.98
C ASP A 6 1.47 0.93 10.30
N SER A 7 2.36 1.80 10.70
CA SER A 7 3.69 1.95 10.12
C SER A 7 4.68 2.32 11.21
N GLU A 8 5.88 1.78 11.08
CA GLU A 8 6.97 1.98 12.01
C GLU A 8 8.25 2.22 11.20
N VAL A 9 8.99 3.27 11.55
CA VAL A 9 10.30 3.55 10.95
C VAL A 9 11.38 3.38 12.00
N THR A 10 12.38 2.58 11.63
CA THR A 10 13.58 2.31 12.43
C THR A 10 14.82 2.77 11.67
N PRO A 11 16.00 2.84 12.31
CA PRO A 11 17.25 3.08 11.60
C PRO A 11 17.56 2.01 10.53
N GLU A 12 17.06 0.80 10.70
CA GLU A 12 17.30 -0.36 9.83
C GLU A 12 16.38 -0.39 8.60
N GLY A 13 15.20 0.24 8.69
CA GLY A 13 14.21 0.25 7.62
C GLY A 13 12.83 0.69 8.11
N SER A 14 11.85 0.59 7.22
CA SER A 14 10.44 0.84 7.51
C SER A 14 9.63 -0.46 7.48
N MET A 15 8.70 -0.58 8.40
CA MET A 15 7.64 -1.60 8.38
C MET A 15 6.30 -0.91 8.14
N VAL A 16 5.48 -1.49 7.28
CA VAL A 16 4.09 -1.08 7.06
C VAL A 16 3.23 -2.32 7.20
N ARG A 17 2.18 -2.22 8.00
CA ARG A 17 1.17 -3.26 8.15
C ARG A 17 -0.18 -2.72 7.71
N VAL A 18 -0.87 -3.50 6.88
CA VAL A 18 -2.24 -3.22 6.47
C VAL A 18 -3.11 -4.37 6.94
N ARG A 19 -4.10 -4.06 7.77
CA ARG A 19 -5.13 -4.99 8.22
C ARG A 19 -6.42 -4.69 7.47
N LEU A 20 -6.97 -5.70 6.82
CA LEU A 20 -8.23 -5.63 6.10
C LEU A 20 -9.21 -6.57 6.78
N ALA A 21 -10.35 -6.03 7.21
CA ALA A 21 -11.50 -6.81 7.66
C ALA A 21 -12.66 -6.61 6.67
N LEU A 22 -13.14 -7.71 6.10
CA LEU A 22 -14.23 -7.72 5.14
C LEU A 22 -15.32 -8.68 5.59
N GLU A 23 -16.47 -8.12 5.89
CA GLU A 23 -17.72 -8.84 6.04
C GLU A 23 -18.47 -8.75 4.71
N TRP A 24 -18.96 -9.89 4.22
CA TRP A 24 -19.74 -9.98 2.99
C TRP A 24 -21.08 -10.66 3.26
N GLU A 25 -22.16 -10.07 2.74
CA GLU A 25 -23.51 -10.58 2.85
C GLU A 25 -24.22 -10.63 1.48
N PRO A 26 -25.02 -11.66 1.21
CA PRO A 26 -25.80 -11.75 -0.02
C PRO A 26 -26.95 -10.74 -0.02
N LEU A 27 -26.96 -9.84 -1.01
CA LEU A 27 -28.02 -8.85 -1.20
C LEU A 27 -29.30 -9.43 -1.83
N ALA A 28 -29.22 -10.60 -2.45
CA ALA A 28 -30.34 -11.25 -3.13
C ALA A 28 -30.30 -12.77 -2.97
N ALA A 29 -31.47 -13.41 -3.06
CA ALA A 29 -31.62 -14.86 -2.95
C ALA A 29 -30.95 -15.66 -4.08
N ASN A 30 -30.54 -14.98 -5.16
CA ASN A 30 -29.83 -15.55 -6.31
C ASN A 30 -28.42 -14.95 -6.48
N ALA A 31 -27.83 -14.41 -5.42
CA ALA A 31 -26.47 -13.93 -5.44
C ALA A 31 -25.50 -15.09 -5.77
N GLU A 32 -24.43 -14.80 -6.52
CA GLU A 32 -23.42 -15.82 -6.87
C GLU A 32 -22.75 -16.43 -5.64
N ILE A 33 -22.74 -15.70 -4.52
CA ILE A 33 -22.37 -16.20 -3.21
C ILE A 33 -23.64 -16.26 -2.38
N GLU A 34 -24.06 -17.46 -1.97
CA GLU A 34 -25.35 -17.65 -1.28
C GLU A 34 -25.23 -17.56 0.24
N ARG A 35 -24.00 -17.54 0.78
CA ARG A 35 -23.74 -17.56 2.23
C ARG A 35 -22.84 -16.40 2.63
N PRO A 36 -23.14 -15.72 3.74
CA PRO A 36 -22.27 -14.68 4.27
C PRO A 36 -20.91 -15.27 4.66
N PHE A 37 -19.87 -14.46 4.55
CA PHE A 37 -18.52 -14.84 4.94
C PHE A 37 -17.72 -13.63 5.42
N GLU A 38 -16.65 -13.93 6.14
CA GLU A 38 -15.74 -12.94 6.70
C GLU A 38 -14.31 -13.27 6.23
N ILE A 39 -13.56 -12.23 5.90
CA ILE A 39 -12.13 -12.32 5.57
C ILE A 39 -11.38 -11.30 6.41
N GLU A 40 -10.41 -11.79 7.17
CA GLU A 40 -9.39 -10.99 7.83
C GLU A 40 -8.04 -11.25 7.16
N LEU A 41 -7.37 -10.17 6.75
CA LEU A 41 -6.06 -10.24 6.12
C LEU A 41 -5.11 -9.25 6.81
N ASP A 42 -3.95 -9.74 7.25
CA ASP A 42 -2.86 -8.94 7.80
C ASP A 42 -1.66 -9.06 6.85
N VAL A 43 -1.26 -7.94 6.23
CA VAL A 43 -0.16 -7.87 5.27
C VAL A 43 0.92 -6.94 5.80
N VAL A 44 2.15 -7.46 5.91
CA VAL A 44 3.32 -6.68 6.36
C VAL A 44 4.30 -6.50 5.20
N GLY A 45 4.66 -5.25 4.93
CA GLY A 45 5.75 -4.84 4.07
C GLY A 45 6.95 -4.37 4.87
N ILE A 46 8.14 -4.80 4.48
CA ILE A 46 9.41 -4.35 5.04
C ILE A 46 10.15 -3.65 3.90
N PHE A 47 10.62 -2.43 4.16
CA PHE A 47 11.26 -1.56 3.17
C PHE A 47 12.60 -1.06 3.69
N ASP A 48 13.63 -1.16 2.87
CA ASP A 48 14.93 -0.57 3.13
C ASP A 48 15.04 0.82 2.48
N TRP A 49 15.86 1.69 3.07
CA TRP A 49 16.09 3.04 2.60
C TRP A 49 17.54 3.24 2.18
N ASP A 50 17.74 3.59 0.92
CA ASP A 50 19.04 4.04 0.41
C ASP A 50 19.20 5.54 0.61
N GLY A 51 20.30 5.96 1.25
CA GLY A 51 20.71 7.37 1.36
C GLY A 51 20.23 8.15 2.59
N GLU A 52 20.52 9.45 2.59
CA GLU A 52 20.33 10.37 3.71
C GLU A 52 18.93 11.01 3.70
N ALA A 53 17.88 10.21 3.89
CA ALA A 53 16.55 10.72 4.22
C ALA A 53 16.39 10.86 5.75
N THR A 54 15.87 11.98 6.23
CA THR A 54 15.61 12.18 7.67
C THR A 54 14.54 11.20 8.17
N GLY A 55 14.57 10.87 9.47
CA GLY A 55 13.57 9.97 10.06
C GLY A 55 12.12 10.46 9.87
N GLU A 56 11.89 11.77 9.98
CA GLU A 56 10.58 12.39 9.75
C GLU A 56 10.10 12.25 8.30
N TYR A 57 10.99 12.44 7.33
CA TYR A 57 10.66 12.23 5.92
C TYR A 57 10.34 10.77 5.65
N ARG A 58 11.17 9.85 6.15
CA ARG A 58 10.96 8.41 6.00
C ARG A 58 9.61 7.99 6.60
N GLN A 59 9.27 8.49 7.79
CA GLN A 59 7.98 8.23 8.43
C GLN A 59 6.81 8.74 7.58
N SER A 60 6.82 10.03 7.23
CA SER A 60 5.75 10.65 6.42
C SER A 60 5.56 9.92 5.09
N TRP A 61 6.65 9.58 4.41
CA TRP A 61 6.60 8.83 3.17
C TRP A 61 6.08 7.40 3.36
N THR A 62 6.52 6.71 4.42
CA THR A 62 6.10 5.33 4.75
C THR A 62 4.60 5.28 5.03
N ASP A 63 4.11 6.21 5.86
CA ASP A 63 2.68 6.31 6.23
C ASP A 63 1.81 6.53 4.99
N PHE A 64 2.29 7.36 4.07
CA PHE A 64 1.50 7.79 2.93
C PHE A 64 1.59 6.86 1.72
N ASN A 65 2.76 6.28 1.43
CA ASN A 65 2.99 5.47 0.23
C ASN A 65 2.98 3.97 0.51
N GLY A 66 3.40 3.57 1.71
CA GLY A 66 3.51 2.18 2.13
C GLY A 66 2.25 1.35 1.84
N PRO A 67 1.06 1.81 2.27
CA PRO A 67 -0.19 1.07 2.05
C PRO A 67 -0.52 0.87 0.57
N TYR A 68 -0.17 1.86 -0.27
CA TYR A 68 -0.40 1.80 -1.72
C TYR A 68 0.53 0.83 -2.42
N LEU A 69 1.75 0.65 -1.91
CA LEU A 69 2.68 -0.36 -2.39
C LEU A 69 2.20 -1.78 -2.02
N LEU A 70 1.51 -1.93 -0.89
CA LEU A 70 0.94 -3.22 -0.47
C LEU A 70 -0.40 -3.54 -1.15
N TRP A 71 -1.15 -2.54 -1.62
CA TRP A 71 -2.48 -2.74 -2.20
C TRP A 71 -2.57 -3.74 -3.37
N PRO A 72 -1.65 -3.77 -4.35
CA PRO A 72 -1.68 -4.76 -5.42
C PRO A 72 -1.59 -6.20 -4.91
N TYR A 73 -0.81 -6.42 -3.85
CA TYR A 73 -0.66 -7.73 -3.21
C TYR A 73 -1.93 -8.11 -2.48
N ILE A 74 -2.48 -7.20 -1.66
CA ILE A 74 -3.76 -7.41 -0.95
C ILE A 74 -4.87 -7.78 -1.94
N ARG A 75 -5.02 -7.03 -3.03
CA ARG A 75 -6.03 -7.30 -4.07
C ARG A 75 -5.83 -8.68 -4.71
N SER A 76 -4.59 -9.06 -4.98
CA SER A 76 -4.26 -10.36 -5.58
C SER A 76 -4.56 -11.51 -4.60
N TYR A 77 -4.20 -11.37 -3.34
CA TYR A 77 -4.48 -12.35 -2.29
C TYR A 77 -5.99 -12.51 -2.04
N MET A 78 -6.77 -11.43 -2.01
CA MET A 78 -8.23 -11.52 -1.87
C MET A 78 -8.88 -12.33 -2.99
N THR A 79 -8.47 -12.06 -4.23
CA THR A 79 -8.93 -12.82 -5.40
C THR A 79 -8.55 -14.30 -5.27
N TRP A 80 -7.32 -14.58 -4.85
CA TRP A 80 -6.83 -15.95 -4.66
C TRP A 80 -7.54 -16.69 -3.53
N ILE A 81 -7.72 -16.07 -2.36
CA ILE A 81 -8.42 -16.64 -1.19
C ILE A 81 -9.85 -17.01 -1.57
N THR A 82 -10.58 -16.09 -2.19
CA THR A 82 -11.99 -16.35 -2.57
C THR A 82 -12.10 -17.44 -3.63
N THR A 83 -11.25 -17.41 -4.66
CA THR A 83 -11.24 -18.44 -5.71
C THR A 83 -10.91 -19.82 -5.14
N THR A 84 -9.91 -19.92 -4.26
CA THR A 84 -9.51 -21.20 -3.66
C THR A 84 -10.51 -21.73 -2.64
N ALA A 85 -11.30 -20.85 -2.02
CA ALA A 85 -12.45 -21.21 -1.20
C ALA A 85 -13.67 -21.67 -2.02
N GLY A 86 -13.59 -21.69 -3.36
CA GLY A 86 -14.70 -22.03 -4.24
C GLY A 86 -15.76 -20.94 -4.36
N LEU A 87 -15.43 -19.72 -3.93
CA LEU A 87 -16.27 -18.53 -4.10
C LEU A 87 -15.92 -17.86 -5.45
N PRO A 88 -16.85 -17.07 -6.03
CA PRO A 88 -16.54 -16.15 -7.10
C PRO A 88 -15.37 -15.23 -6.72
N PRO A 89 -14.47 -14.91 -7.66
CA PRO A 89 -13.29 -14.10 -7.37
C PRO A 89 -13.68 -12.70 -6.89
N LEU A 90 -13.31 -12.36 -5.65
CA LEU A 90 -13.54 -11.04 -5.08
C LEU A 90 -12.37 -10.12 -5.44
N VAL A 91 -12.59 -9.27 -6.44
CA VAL A 91 -11.61 -8.26 -6.86
C VAL A 91 -11.86 -6.96 -6.10
N LEU A 92 -10.92 -6.59 -5.23
CA LEU A 92 -10.97 -5.29 -4.56
C LEU A 92 -10.80 -4.13 -5.56
N PRO A 93 -11.47 -2.99 -5.34
CA PRO A 93 -11.26 -1.78 -6.15
C PRO A 93 -9.82 -1.28 -6.02
N THR A 94 -9.33 -0.56 -7.01
CA THR A 94 -8.01 0.08 -6.95
C THR A 94 -8.05 1.23 -5.94
N LEU A 95 -7.13 1.25 -4.96
CA LEU A 95 -6.84 2.44 -4.17
C LEU A 95 -6.07 3.43 -5.06
N ALA A 96 -6.63 4.62 -5.25
CA ALA A 96 -5.91 5.70 -5.93
C ALA A 96 -4.80 6.21 -5.02
N VAL A 97 -3.56 6.30 -5.54
CA VAL A 97 -2.44 6.92 -4.83
C VAL A 97 -2.89 8.32 -4.38
N PRO A 98 -2.78 8.67 -3.09
CA PRO A 98 -3.20 9.97 -2.65
C PRO A 98 -2.20 10.96 -3.24
N ARG A 99 -2.69 12.08 -3.75
CA ARG A 99 -1.80 13.15 -4.20
C ARG A 99 -1.17 13.71 -2.94
N THR A 100 0.13 13.50 -2.77
CA THR A 100 0.92 14.08 -1.68
C THR A 100 0.59 15.55 -1.57
N GLY A 101 0.13 16.00 -0.40
CA GLY A 101 0.10 17.41 -0.01
C GLY A 101 1.50 17.92 0.32
N VAL A 102 2.51 17.48 -0.43
CA VAL A 102 3.83 18.11 -0.42
C VAL A 102 3.66 19.27 -1.39
N GLU A 103 3.52 20.49 -0.85
CA GLU A 103 3.71 21.71 -1.63
C GLU A 103 4.96 21.52 -2.51
N GLU A 104 4.86 21.91 -3.78
CA GLU A 104 5.92 21.78 -4.77
C GLU A 104 7.30 21.98 -4.14
N ILE A 105 8.10 20.92 -4.07
CA ILE A 105 9.53 21.07 -3.87
C ILE A 105 9.99 21.81 -5.12
N ASP A 106 10.31 23.09 -4.95
CA ASP A 106 10.65 24.01 -6.02
C ASP A 106 11.75 23.37 -6.86
N ALA A 107 11.50 23.22 -8.17
CA ALA A 107 12.43 22.56 -9.11
C ALA A 107 13.81 23.26 -9.20
N ALA A 108 13.99 24.37 -8.48
CA ALA A 108 15.23 25.10 -8.30
C ALA A 108 16.27 24.37 -7.40
N GLU A 109 15.87 23.39 -6.56
CA GLU A 109 16.83 22.66 -5.71
C GLU A 109 17.46 21.44 -6.40
N PHE A 110 16.89 20.97 -7.52
CA PHE A 110 17.57 20.03 -8.40
C PHE A 110 18.51 20.81 -9.33
N SER A 111 19.73 21.08 -8.86
CA SER A 111 20.80 21.45 -9.78
C SER A 111 21.11 20.23 -10.67
N PRO A 112 20.91 20.31 -12.00
CA PRO A 112 21.36 19.24 -12.87
C PRO A 112 22.88 19.23 -12.78
N VAL A 113 23.46 18.16 -12.25
CA VAL A 113 24.91 17.93 -12.32
C VAL A 113 25.28 17.97 -13.80
N ASP A 114 26.03 18.99 -14.22
CA ASP A 114 26.48 19.13 -15.60
C ASP A 114 27.40 17.94 -15.94
N PRO A 115 27.01 17.07 -16.89
CA PRO A 115 27.81 15.92 -17.28
C PRO A 115 29.14 16.30 -17.97
N ARG A 116 29.45 17.59 -18.16
CA ARG A 116 30.73 18.08 -18.70
C ARG A 116 31.73 18.55 -17.64
N SER A 117 31.43 18.46 -16.34
CA SER A 117 32.34 18.93 -15.27
C SER A 117 33.38 17.90 -14.80
N THR A 118 33.47 16.71 -15.39
CA THR A 118 34.58 15.77 -15.14
C THR A 118 35.56 15.78 -16.31
N GLY A 119 36.46 16.75 -16.28
CA GLY A 119 37.52 16.92 -17.28
C GLY A 119 38.58 17.90 -16.80
N HIS A 120 39.34 17.51 -15.78
CA HIS A 120 40.68 18.03 -15.51
C HIS A 120 41.68 16.89 -15.58
#